data_AF-A0AAU5K939-F1
#
_entry.id   AF-A0AAU5K939-F1
#
_cell.length_a   1.000
_cell.length_b   1.000
_cell.length_c   1.000
_cell.angle_alpha   90.00
_cell.angle_beta   90.00
_cell.angle_gamma   90.00
#
_symmetry.space_group_name_H-M   'P 1'
#
loop_
_entity.id
_entity.type
_entity.pdbx_description
1 polymer ?
#
loop_
_entity_poly.entity_id
_entity_poly.type
_entity_poly.pdbx_seq_one_letter_code
_entity_poly.pdbx_strand_id
1 'polypeptide(L)'
;MTEQPGPQQRIADTIRPAMLNGLQDVELIGDPGTECINEWVDWIAAVVAGQVVQSIAAERDAFADRVDTLTLVARRNQEGCKDATRDVQRLEARVAELEAELTQLRAPGVVLPGPGAELDAGSAAGRPAQSLRDRLRARYPATAAALDRRDAEADPSRNTEGCPDDPNDLPHPLSCPGHDEPVAL
;
A
#
# COMPACT_ATOMS: atom_id res chain seq x y z
N MET A 1 -31.56 -5.95 26.08
CA MET A 1 -30.21 -5.81 25.50
C MET A 1 -29.24 -6.01 26.65
N THR A 2 -28.56 -7.15 26.73
CA THR A 2 -27.55 -7.39 27.76
C THR A 2 -26.28 -6.68 27.33
N GLU A 3 -25.89 -5.64 28.05
CA GLU A 3 -24.62 -4.95 27.81
C GLU A 3 -23.48 -5.95 27.96
N GLN A 4 -22.62 -6.00 26.94
CA GLN A 4 -21.48 -6.89 26.97
C GLN A 4 -20.52 -6.40 28.06
N PRO A 5 -20.09 -7.28 28.98
CA PRO A 5 -19.20 -6.89 30.07
C PRO A 5 -17.92 -6.26 29.53
N GLY A 6 -17.44 -5.22 30.21
CA GLY A 6 -16.23 -4.48 29.84
C GLY A 6 -14.98 -5.37 29.85
N PRO A 7 -13.87 -4.92 29.23
CA PRO A 7 -12.65 -5.72 29.09
C PRO A 7 -12.10 -6.24 30.42
N GLN A 8 -12.09 -5.39 31.46
CA GLN A 8 -11.67 -5.79 32.81
C GLN A 8 -12.52 -6.94 33.36
N GLN A 9 -13.85 -6.83 33.31
CA GLN A 9 -14.74 -7.87 33.82
C GLN A 9 -14.53 -9.19 33.06
N ARG A 10 -14.41 -9.14 31.72
CA ARG A 10 -14.15 -10.34 30.91
C ARG A 10 -12.82 -11.01 31.27
N ILE A 11 -11.78 -10.22 31.52
CA ILE A 11 -10.47 -10.74 31.94
C ILE A 11 -10.60 -11.38 33.33
N ALA A 12 -11.23 -10.68 34.28
CA ALA A 12 -11.46 -11.19 35.63
C ALA A 12 -12.22 -12.51 35.60
N ASP A 13 -13.33 -12.59 34.87
CA ASP A 13 -14.16 -13.79 34.71
C ASP A 13 -13.38 -14.95 34.07
N THR A 14 -12.40 -14.65 33.21
CA THR A 14 -11.57 -15.65 32.55
C THR A 14 -10.50 -16.22 33.49
N ILE A 15 -9.85 -15.38 34.30
CA ILE A 15 -8.70 -15.81 35.13
C ILE A 15 -9.13 -16.32 36.52
N ARG A 16 -10.27 -15.86 37.04
CA ARG A 16 -10.75 -16.19 38.39
C ARG A 16 -10.85 -17.70 38.64
N PRO A 17 -11.45 -18.52 37.76
CA PRO A 17 -11.58 -19.95 38.01
C PRO A 17 -10.22 -20.65 38.07
N ALA A 18 -9.28 -20.26 37.20
CA ALA A 18 -7.95 -20.85 37.15
C ALA A 18 -7.14 -20.52 38.42
N MET A 19 -7.22 -19.28 38.92
CA MET A 19 -6.52 -18.89 40.15
C MET A 19 -7.10 -19.55 41.40
N LEU A 20 -8.43 -19.67 41.49
CA LEU A 20 -9.08 -20.36 42.61
C LEU A 20 -8.81 -21.87 42.59
N ASN A 21 -8.92 -22.53 41.44
CA ASN A 21 -8.66 -23.97 41.32
C ASN A 21 -7.17 -24.31 41.52
N GLY A 22 -6.25 -23.45 41.06
CA GLY A 22 -4.81 -23.69 41.21
C GLY A 22 -4.30 -23.63 42.65
N LEU A 23 -5.06 -23.06 43.58
CA LEU A 23 -4.72 -22.91 44.99
C LEU A 23 -5.56 -23.80 45.91
N GLN A 24 -6.36 -24.71 45.35
CA GLN A 24 -7.28 -25.58 46.10
C GLN A 24 -6.58 -26.52 47.10
N ASP A 25 -5.31 -26.87 46.85
CA ASP A 25 -4.51 -27.75 47.72
C ASP A 25 -3.70 -26.96 48.77
N VAL A 26 -3.76 -25.63 48.72
CA VAL A 26 -3.22 -24.75 49.75
C VAL A 26 -4.34 -24.48 50.75
N GLU A 27 -4.07 -24.63 52.05
CA GLU A 27 -4.99 -24.16 53.09
C GLU A 27 -5.12 -22.63 52.99
N LEU A 28 -6.03 -22.18 52.13
CA LEU A 28 -6.54 -20.83 52.16
C LEU A 28 -7.23 -20.65 53.52
N ILE A 29 -6.96 -19.54 54.19
CA ILE A 29 -7.56 -19.20 55.49
C ILE A 29 -9.05 -18.91 55.25
N GLY A 30 -9.87 -19.94 55.07
CA GLY A 30 -11.31 -19.88 54.83
C GLY A 30 -11.75 -18.83 53.81
N ASP A 31 -12.90 -18.20 54.08
CA ASP A 31 -13.47 -17.12 53.27
C ASP A 31 -12.50 -15.94 53.04
N PRO A 32 -11.71 -15.46 54.03
CA PRO A 32 -10.70 -14.43 53.83
C PRO A 32 -9.65 -14.73 52.75
N GLY A 33 -9.24 -16.00 52.61
CA GLY A 33 -8.30 -16.41 51.57
C GLY A 33 -8.89 -16.26 50.16
N THR A 34 -10.18 -16.59 50.02
CA THR A 34 -10.92 -16.46 48.76
C THR A 34 -11.15 -14.99 48.40
N GLU A 35 -11.46 -14.14 49.38
CA GLU A 35 -11.57 -12.69 49.20
C GLU A 35 -10.26 -12.08 48.69
N CYS A 36 -9.13 -12.43 49.30
CA CYS A 36 -7.82 -11.98 48.86
C CYS A 36 -7.53 -12.39 47.40
N ILE A 37 -7.83 -13.63 47.01
CA ILE A 37 -7.65 -14.06 45.60
C ILE A 37 -8.54 -13.24 44.65
N ASN A 38 -9.78 -12.95 45.05
CA ASN A 38 -10.69 -12.14 44.24
C ASN A 38 -10.15 -10.72 44.04
N GLU A 39 -9.60 -10.09 45.08
CA GLU A 39 -8.96 -8.78 44.98
C GLU A 39 -7.75 -8.80 44.03
N TRP A 40 -6.94 -9.86 44.09
CA TRP A 40 -5.79 -10.02 43.19
C TRP A 40 -6.22 -10.21 41.74
N VAL A 41 -7.25 -11.01 41.50
CA VAL A 41 -7.88 -11.19 40.17
C VAL A 41 -8.36 -9.84 39.63
N ASP A 42 -9.05 -9.06 40.45
CA ASP A 42 -9.59 -7.77 40.02
C ASP A 42 -8.47 -6.77 39.73
N TRP A 43 -7.39 -6.79 40.52
CA TRP A 43 -6.19 -5.97 40.27
C TRP A 43 -5.48 -6.38 38.98
N ILE A 44 -5.23 -7.68 38.75
CA ILE A 44 -4.61 -8.18 37.52
C ILE A 44 -5.47 -7.79 36.31
N ALA A 45 -6.78 -8.00 36.40
CA ALA A 45 -7.71 -7.66 35.33
C ALA A 45 -7.71 -6.16 35.02
N ALA A 46 -7.64 -5.30 36.03
CA ALA A 46 -7.52 -3.85 35.85
C ALA A 46 -6.22 -3.48 35.13
N VAL A 47 -5.09 -4.06 35.57
CA VAL A 47 -3.77 -3.81 34.97
C VAL A 47 -3.73 -4.28 33.51
N VAL A 48 -4.19 -5.49 33.21
CA VAL A 48 -4.20 -6.02 31.83
C VAL A 48 -5.15 -5.21 30.94
N ALA A 49 -6.34 -4.87 31.43
CA ALA A 49 -7.28 -4.05 30.68
C ALA A 49 -6.69 -2.66 30.36
N GLY A 50 -6.05 -2.01 31.34
CA GLY A 50 -5.49 -0.68 31.18
C GLY A 50 -4.19 -0.62 30.39
N GLN A 51 -3.26 -1.54 30.64
CA GLN A 51 -1.91 -1.48 30.06
C GLN A 51 -1.84 -2.20 28.71
N VAL A 52 -2.50 -3.36 28.59
CA VAL A 52 -2.39 -4.22 27.40
C VAL A 52 -3.53 -3.95 26.45
N VAL A 53 -4.76 -4.11 26.91
CA VAL A 53 -5.93 -4.02 26.02
C VAL A 53 -6.12 -2.60 25.47
N GLN A 54 -6.04 -1.56 26.32
CA GLN A 54 -6.15 -0.19 25.84
C GLN A 54 -5.00 0.23 24.91
N SER A 55 -3.75 -0.21 25.17
CA SER A 55 -2.61 0.09 24.28
C SER A 55 -2.81 -0.53 22.90
N ILE A 56 -3.21 -1.80 22.84
CA ILE A 56 -3.50 -2.49 21.58
C ILE A 56 -4.68 -1.81 20.85
N ALA A 57 -5.72 -1.41 21.58
CA ALA A 57 -6.84 -0.69 20.98
C ALA A 57 -6.41 0.65 20.39
N ALA A 58 -5.59 1.43 21.12
CA ALA A 58 -5.06 2.70 20.63
C ALA A 58 -4.19 2.52 19.38
N GLU A 59 -3.32 1.49 19.35
CA GLU A 59 -2.51 1.19 18.17
C GLU A 59 -3.34 0.75 16.96
N ARG A 60 -4.37 -0.07 17.19
CA ARG A 60 -5.32 -0.48 16.16
C ARG A 60 -6.04 0.72 15.57
N ASP A 61 -6.51 1.63 16.41
CA ASP A 61 -7.24 2.82 15.97
C ASP A 61 -6.29 3.76 15.19
N ALA A 62 -5.06 3.97 15.66
CA ALA A 62 -4.04 4.72 14.92
C ALA A 62 -3.61 4.05 13.61
N PHE A 63 -3.71 2.72 13.50
CA PHE A 63 -3.51 2.00 12.24
C PHE A 63 -4.68 2.24 11.28
N ALA A 64 -5.93 2.18 11.76
CA ALA A 64 -7.11 2.48 10.96
C ALA A 64 -7.05 3.90 10.37
N ASP A 65 -6.67 4.90 11.18
CA ASP A 65 -6.50 6.28 10.70
C ASP A 65 -5.45 6.40 9.58
N ARG A 66 -4.36 5.64 9.68
CA ARG A 66 -3.32 5.59 8.64
C ARG A 66 -3.83 4.94 7.35
N VAL A 67 -4.60 3.86 7.46
CA VAL A 67 -5.22 3.20 6.31
C VAL A 67 -6.22 4.13 5.61
N ASP A 68 -7.04 4.86 6.38
CA ASP A 68 -7.98 5.84 5.83
C ASP A 68 -7.25 6.97 5.09
N THR A 69 -6.17 7.49 5.70
CA THR A 69 -5.31 8.50 5.09
C THR A 69 -4.70 8.00 3.78
N LEU A 70 -4.13 6.79 3.78
CA LEU A 70 -3.55 6.20 2.57
C LEU A 70 -4.61 5.97 1.49
N THR A 71 -5.82 5.57 1.88
CA THR A 71 -6.95 5.40 0.94
C THR A 71 -7.33 6.73 0.28
N LEU A 72 -7.36 7.83 1.04
CA LEU A 72 -7.60 9.16 0.50
C LEU A 72 -6.49 9.60 -0.47
N VAL A 73 -5.23 9.39 -0.10
CA VAL A 73 -4.07 9.71 -0.96
C VAL A 73 -4.10 8.88 -2.25
N ALA A 74 -4.40 7.59 -2.16
CA ALA A 74 -4.51 6.71 -3.32
C ALA A 74 -5.59 7.19 -4.30
N ARG A 75 -6.76 7.57 -3.79
CA ARG A 75 -7.85 8.14 -4.61
C ARG A 75 -7.40 9.41 -5.31
N ARG A 76 -6.81 10.36 -4.58
CA ARG A 76 -6.31 11.61 -5.15
C ARG A 76 -5.25 11.37 -6.23
N ASN A 77 -4.34 10.44 -6.00
CA ASN A 77 -3.31 10.09 -6.98
C ASN A 77 -3.95 9.48 -8.24
N GLN A 78 -4.94 8.60 -8.08
CA GLN A 78 -5.67 8.02 -9.21
C GLN A 78 -6.38 9.10 -10.04
N GLU A 79 -7.01 10.08 -9.39
CA GLU A 79 -7.63 11.23 -10.05
C GLU A 79 -6.58 12.06 -10.80
N GLY A 80 -5.44 12.37 -10.15
CA GLY A 80 -4.33 13.07 -10.79
C GLY A 80 -3.76 12.34 -12.00
N CYS A 81 -3.67 11.01 -11.97
CA CYS A 81 -3.26 10.21 -13.13
C CYS A 81 -4.27 10.30 -14.28
N LYS A 82 -5.57 10.29 -13.97
CA LYS A 82 -6.62 10.45 -15.00
C LYS A 82 -6.54 11.85 -15.63
N ASP A 83 -6.34 12.88 -14.84
CA ASP A 83 -6.20 14.26 -15.33
C ASP A 83 -4.96 14.41 -16.21
N ALA A 84 -3.81 13.91 -15.76
CA ALA A 84 -2.58 13.92 -16.55
C ALA A 84 -2.73 13.17 -17.89
N THR A 85 -3.48 12.06 -17.89
CA THR A 85 -3.77 11.31 -19.13
C THR A 85 -4.58 12.15 -20.12
N ARG A 86 -5.59 12.89 -19.64
CA ARG A 86 -6.37 13.80 -20.48
C ARG A 86 -5.53 14.94 -21.03
N ASP A 87 -4.65 15.49 -20.21
CA ASP A 87 -3.75 16.57 -20.63
C ASP A 87 -2.77 16.09 -21.72
N VAL A 88 -2.22 14.88 -21.58
CA VAL A 88 -1.39 14.25 -22.62
C VAL A 88 -2.15 14.12 -23.92
N GLN A 89 -3.37 13.57 -23.91
CA GLN A 89 -4.19 13.43 -25.12
C GLN A 89 -4.47 14.78 -25.79
N ARG A 90 -4.74 15.82 -24.99
CA ARG A 90 -4.95 17.18 -25.49
C ARG A 90 -3.69 17.75 -26.13
N LEU A 91 -2.53 17.54 -25.52
CA LEU A 91 -1.25 17.99 -26.05
C LEU A 91 -0.90 17.24 -27.34
N GLU A 92 -1.10 15.92 -27.39
CA GLU A 92 -0.89 15.10 -28.59
C GLU A 92 -1.76 15.60 -29.76
N ALA A 93 -3.04 15.88 -29.51
CA ALA A 93 -3.93 16.45 -30.53
C ALA A 93 -3.44 17.81 -31.05
N ARG A 94 -2.98 18.69 -30.14
CA ARG A 94 -2.44 20.00 -30.53
C ARG A 94 -1.12 19.90 -31.29
N VAL A 95 -0.26 18.95 -30.92
CA VAL A 95 0.98 18.67 -31.65
C VAL A 95 0.65 18.19 -33.06
N ALA A 96 -0.30 17.26 -33.22
CA ALA A 96 -0.72 16.78 -34.53
C ALA A 96 -1.30 17.91 -35.41
N GLU A 97 -2.09 18.81 -34.83
CA GLU A 97 -2.60 20.01 -35.52
C GLU A 97 -1.46 20.93 -35.98
N LEU A 98 -0.52 21.24 -35.09
CA LEU A 98 0.66 22.07 -35.41
C LEU A 98 1.57 21.42 -36.46
N GLU A 99 1.71 20.09 -36.44
CA GLU A 99 2.46 19.34 -37.45
C GLU A 99 1.78 19.42 -38.82
N ALA A 100 0.45 19.38 -38.87
CA ALA A 100 -0.31 19.58 -40.10
C ALA A 100 -0.16 21.02 -40.63
N GLU A 101 -0.27 22.04 -39.77
CA GLU A 101 -0.03 23.44 -40.13
C GLU A 101 1.39 23.64 -40.67
N LEU A 102 2.41 23.09 -40.00
CA LEU A 102 3.80 23.16 -40.48
C LEU A 102 4.00 22.45 -41.82
N THR A 103 3.33 21.33 -42.04
CA THR A 103 3.39 20.62 -43.33
C THR A 103 2.79 21.46 -44.44
N GLN A 104 1.67 22.15 -44.18
CA GLN A 104 1.05 23.08 -45.11
C GLN A 104 1.97 24.27 -45.44
N LEU A 105 2.62 24.85 -44.42
CA LEU A 105 3.57 25.95 -44.61
C LEU A 105 4.87 25.52 -45.33
N ARG A 106 5.26 24.25 -45.19
CA ARG A 106 6.45 23.68 -45.82
C ARG A 106 6.18 23.14 -47.23
N ALA A 107 4.91 22.98 -47.63
CA ALA A 107 4.56 22.60 -49.00
C ALA A 107 5.13 23.66 -49.98
N PRO A 108 5.88 23.25 -51.02
CA PRO A 108 6.61 24.18 -51.87
C PRO A 108 5.62 25.04 -52.67
N GLY A 109 5.49 26.30 -52.27
CA GLY A 109 4.48 27.21 -52.81
C GLY A 109 4.84 28.68 -52.76
N VAL A 110 6.13 29.04 -52.67
CA VAL A 110 6.66 30.31 -53.20
C VAL A 110 8.02 30.02 -53.84
N VAL A 111 8.00 29.52 -55.06
CA VAL A 111 9.04 29.84 -56.03
C VAL A 111 8.77 31.28 -56.45
N LEU A 112 9.48 32.22 -55.82
CA LEU A 112 9.66 33.55 -56.37
C LEU A 112 10.73 33.41 -57.47
N PRO A 113 10.45 33.78 -58.74
CA PRO A 113 11.51 33.86 -59.75
C PRO A 113 12.30 35.13 -59.46
N GLY A 114 13.30 35.04 -58.60
CA GLY A 114 14.33 36.06 -58.45
C GLY A 114 15.51 35.73 -59.35
N PRO A 115 15.88 36.59 -60.32
CA PRO A 115 17.16 36.44 -60.99
C PRO A 115 18.26 36.96 -60.05
N GLY A 116 19.12 36.04 -59.62
CA GLY A 116 20.48 36.34 -59.15
C GLY A 116 20.60 36.99 -57.77
N ALA A 117 20.96 36.19 -56.77
CA ALA A 117 21.88 36.62 -55.73
C ALA A 117 22.53 35.37 -55.12
N GLU A 118 23.80 35.15 -55.49
CA GLU A 118 24.74 34.36 -54.69
C GLU A 118 24.74 34.91 -53.26
N LEU A 119 24.42 34.08 -52.28
CA LEU A 119 24.97 34.21 -50.94
C LEU A 119 25.34 32.82 -50.44
N ASP A 120 26.64 32.57 -50.56
CA ASP A 120 27.40 31.62 -49.78
C ASP A 120 27.04 31.74 -48.29
N ALA A 121 26.44 30.69 -47.76
CA ALA A 121 26.26 30.48 -46.34
C ALA A 121 26.56 29.01 -46.07
N GLY A 122 27.85 28.73 -45.90
CA GLY A 122 28.30 27.47 -45.37
C GLY A 122 27.67 27.12 -44.02
N SER A 123 27.74 25.83 -43.72
CA SER A 123 27.69 25.27 -42.36
C SER A 123 26.30 25.05 -41.75
N ALA A 124 25.74 23.86 -42.00
CA ALA A 124 25.38 22.89 -40.94
C ALA A 124 24.65 21.65 -41.52
N ALA A 125 25.13 21.11 -42.65
CA ALA A 125 24.82 19.73 -42.99
C ALA A 125 25.70 18.84 -42.10
N GLY A 126 25.10 18.16 -41.12
CA GLY A 126 25.81 17.10 -40.36
C GLY A 126 25.66 17.13 -38.85
N ARG A 127 24.43 17.23 -38.32
CA ARG A 127 24.15 16.66 -37.00
C ARG A 127 23.12 15.54 -37.17
N PRO A 128 23.41 14.28 -36.78
CA PRO A 128 22.37 13.28 -36.73
C PRO A 128 21.28 13.82 -35.81
N ALA A 129 20.02 13.67 -36.22
CA ALA A 129 18.87 14.09 -35.44
C ALA A 129 18.95 13.37 -34.09
N GLN A 130 19.53 14.04 -33.08
CA GLN A 130 19.59 13.51 -31.73
C GLN A 130 18.15 13.27 -31.32
N SER A 131 17.84 12.00 -31.04
CA SER A 131 16.53 11.57 -30.58
C SER A 131 16.08 12.53 -29.48
N LEU A 132 14.80 12.90 -29.47
CA LEU A 132 14.22 13.73 -28.42
C LEU A 132 14.60 13.19 -27.03
N ARG A 133 14.69 11.86 -26.91
CA ARG A 133 15.15 11.13 -25.72
C ARG A 133 16.59 11.47 -25.33
N ASP A 134 17.50 11.56 -26.28
CA ASP A 134 18.91 11.90 -26.04
C ASP A 134 19.07 13.37 -25.63
N ARG A 135 18.29 14.27 -26.24
CA ARG A 135 18.27 15.69 -25.87
C ARG A 135 17.74 15.91 -24.45
N LEU A 136 16.71 15.16 -24.06
CA LEU A 136 16.18 15.22 -22.70
C LEU A 136 17.15 14.62 -21.68
N ARG A 137 17.83 13.51 -22.02
CA ARG A 137 18.92 12.93 -21.21
C ARG A 137 20.08 13.89 -20.99
N ALA A 138 20.52 14.58 -22.03
CA ALA A 138 21.61 15.55 -21.94
C ALA A 138 21.24 16.78 -21.09
N ARG A 139 19.98 17.24 -21.17
CA ARG A 139 19.51 18.42 -20.43
C ARG A 139 19.19 18.12 -18.95
N TYR A 140 18.82 16.88 -18.65
CA TYR A 140 18.40 16.45 -17.30
C TYR A 140 19.00 15.08 -16.92
N PRO A 141 20.34 15.02 -16.70
CA PRO A 141 21.03 13.75 -16.48
C PRO A 141 20.60 13.04 -15.19
N ALA A 142 20.27 13.80 -14.14
CA ALA A 142 19.81 13.24 -12.86
C ALA A 142 18.44 12.55 -12.99
N THR A 143 17.53 13.13 -13.78
CA THR A 143 16.17 12.59 -13.99
C THR A 143 16.20 11.36 -14.89
N ALA A 144 17.08 11.34 -15.88
CA ALA A 144 17.28 10.17 -16.73
C ALA A 144 17.89 8.98 -15.97
N ALA A 145 18.89 9.23 -15.12
CA ALA A 145 19.48 8.18 -14.28
C ALA A 145 18.48 7.59 -13.27
N ALA A 146 17.53 8.38 -12.78
CA ALA A 146 16.45 7.90 -11.92
C ALA A 146 15.44 7.02 -12.67
N LEU A 147 15.11 7.36 -13.92
CA LEU A 147 14.24 6.55 -14.78
C LEU A 147 14.90 5.22 -15.18
N ASP A 148 16.17 5.26 -15.59
CA ASP A 148 16.91 4.04 -15.97
C ASP A 148 17.06 3.07 -14.78
N ARG A 149 17.20 3.60 -13.55
CA ARG A 149 17.21 2.77 -12.33
C ARG A 149 15.86 2.11 -12.06
N ARG A 150 14.77 2.85 -12.27
CA ARG A 150 13.40 2.35 -12.09
C ARG A 150 13.02 1.30 -13.13
N ASP A 151 13.47 1.46 -14.37
CA ASP A 151 13.27 0.49 -15.45
C ASP A 151 14.13 -0.78 -15.25
N ALA A 152 15.31 -0.66 -14.63
CA ALA A 152 16.15 -1.81 -14.25
C ALA A 152 15.61 -2.56 -13.01
N GLU A 153 14.93 -1.87 -12.10
CA GLU A 153 14.27 -2.46 -10.92
C GLU A 153 12.89 -3.05 -11.25
N ALA A 154 12.30 -2.71 -12.40
CA ALA A 154 11.08 -3.31 -12.92
C ALA A 154 11.38 -4.69 -13.51
N ASP A 155 11.62 -5.66 -12.64
CA ASP A 155 11.73 -7.08 -13.01
C ASP A 155 10.40 -7.55 -13.64
N PRO A 156 10.36 -7.92 -14.94
CA PRO A 156 9.15 -8.42 -15.58
C PRO A 156 8.68 -9.77 -15.01
N SER A 157 9.52 -10.43 -14.21
CA SER A 157 9.24 -11.74 -13.62
C SER A 157 8.26 -11.69 -12.43
N ARG A 158 8.04 -10.51 -11.82
CA ARG A 158 7.22 -10.38 -10.60
C ARG A 158 5.71 -10.25 -10.84
N ASN A 159 5.28 -10.11 -12.09
CA ASN A 159 3.86 -9.90 -12.43
C ASN A 159 3.12 -11.21 -12.83
N THR A 160 3.69 -12.38 -12.55
CA THR A 160 3.06 -13.69 -12.86
C THR A 160 2.68 -14.54 -11.65
N GLU A 161 2.70 -13.99 -10.44
CA GLU A 161 2.12 -14.66 -9.27
C GLU A 161 0.81 -14.01 -8.83
N GLY A 162 -0.27 -14.76 -9.04
CA GLY A 162 -1.47 -14.72 -8.19
C GLY A 162 -2.49 -13.63 -8.51
N CYS A 163 -3.28 -13.83 -9.57
CA CYS A 163 -4.63 -13.28 -9.65
C CYS A 163 -5.56 -14.21 -8.85
N PRO A 164 -6.16 -13.80 -7.71
CA PRO A 164 -7.15 -14.63 -7.03
C PRO A 164 -8.53 -14.25 -7.57
N ASP A 165 -8.93 -14.87 -8.68
CA ASP A 165 -10.32 -14.90 -9.14
C ASP A 165 -10.89 -16.30 -8.85
N ASP A 166 -11.31 -16.55 -7.60
CA ASP A 166 -12.40 -17.51 -7.33
C ASP A 166 -13.03 -17.24 -5.95
N PRO A 167 -14.32 -16.85 -5.85
CA PRO A 167 -14.97 -16.59 -4.56
C PRO A 167 -15.46 -17.85 -3.84
N ASN A 168 -14.97 -19.05 -4.20
CA ASN A 168 -15.48 -20.32 -3.66
C ASN A 168 -14.47 -21.19 -2.89
N ASP A 169 -13.25 -20.70 -2.65
CA ASP A 169 -12.28 -21.39 -1.79
C ASP A 169 -12.40 -20.91 -0.33
N LEU A 170 -13.40 -21.44 0.36
CA LEU A 170 -13.42 -21.44 1.83
C LEU A 170 -12.44 -22.52 2.31
N PRO A 171 -11.45 -22.23 3.16
CA PRO A 171 -10.68 -23.28 3.79
C PRO A 171 -11.61 -24.07 4.74
N HIS A 172 -11.79 -25.35 4.43
CA HIS A 172 -12.41 -26.32 5.34
C HIS A 172 -11.71 -26.31 6.71
N PRO A 173 -12.46 -26.50 7.82
CA PRO A 173 -11.86 -26.58 9.13
C PRO A 173 -10.93 -27.80 9.21
N LEU A 174 -9.72 -27.57 9.71
CA LEU A 174 -8.71 -28.57 10.00
C LEU A 174 -9.35 -29.74 10.78
N SER A 175 -9.40 -30.91 10.15
CA SER A 175 -9.67 -32.17 10.83
C SER A 175 -8.50 -32.46 11.77
N CYS A 176 -8.78 -32.52 13.07
CA CYS A 176 -7.87 -33.08 14.06
C CYS A 176 -7.64 -34.56 13.73
N PRO A 177 -6.39 -35.05 13.56
CA PRO A 177 -6.17 -36.48 13.55
C PRO A 177 -6.27 -36.98 14.99
N GLY A 178 -7.27 -37.85 15.21
CA GLY A 178 -7.34 -38.65 16.41
C GLY A 178 -6.11 -39.54 16.56
N HIS A 179 -5.57 -39.56 17.76
CA HIS A 179 -4.82 -40.70 18.26
C HIS A 179 -5.57 -41.26 19.47
N ASP A 180 -6.42 -42.24 19.18
CA ASP A 180 -6.58 -43.38 20.07
C ASP A 180 -5.26 -44.16 20.07
N GLU A 181 -4.66 -44.32 21.25
CA GLU A 181 -4.49 -45.67 21.81
C GLU A 181 -4.21 -45.62 23.33
N PRO A 182 -4.67 -46.63 24.08
CA PRO A 182 -4.52 -46.74 25.52
C PRO A 182 -3.22 -47.46 25.89
N VAL A 183 -2.56 -47.03 26.97
CA VAL A 183 -1.55 -47.87 27.64
C VAL A 183 -2.11 -48.25 29.00
N ALA A 184 -2.52 -49.52 29.09
CA ALA A 184 -2.75 -50.23 30.32
C ALA A 184 -1.44 -50.88 30.78
N LEU A 185 -0.99 -50.49 31.98
CA LEU A 185 -0.41 -51.28 33.10
C LEU A 185 0.49 -50.38 33.96
#